data_AF-A0A2K2VAR9-F1
#
_entry.id   AF-A0A2K2VAR9-F1
#
_cell.length_a   1.000
_cell.length_b   1.000
_cell.length_c   1.000
_cell.angle_alpha   90.00
_cell.angle_beta   90.00
_cell.angle_gamma   90.00
#
_symmetry.space_group_name_H-M   'P 1'
#
loop_
_entity.id
_entity.type
_entity.pdbx_description
1 polymer ?
#
loop_
_entity_poly.entity_id
_entity_poly.type
_entity_poly.pdbx_seq_one_letter_code
_entity_poly.pdbx_strand_id
1 'polypeptide(L)'
;MLSAYTREEEFLIRLRIRQYYDIQKLRIASEARLRNRYVVCEKNHWTPVGQKIPDKCPKCGSSVQLVELMIPESFKKIYEELVSWEKAFYNELYTLVKNHPLWTDYLSMIKGIGPVLAAWLITDLNPARFPKVSSMWKYCGLHVVDGKAPRRIPGQPVDFNPFARVMAWKIGESFRKTGGVYRFLYEKSFEESLVKHPDWSRLHHINHARRVTVKLFLAHYYEAGRRILGLPVLKPYPIEKWPEKYIPPLIDYPPKKKSRFYELVIEKMDPETRKKYEALREEIEKWLEKKKNKTPEQEK
;
A
#
# COMPACT_ATOMS: atom_id res chain seq x y z
N MET A 1 -9.42 25.47 12.58
CA MET A 1 -8.11 25.59 11.89
C MET A 1 -7.34 24.29 12.11
N LEU A 2 -7.46 23.30 11.22
CA LEU A 2 -6.97 21.92 11.44
C LEU A 2 -6.29 21.30 10.19
N SER A 3 -5.70 22.14 9.33
CA SER A 3 -4.74 21.67 8.33
C SER A 3 -3.44 22.42 8.56
N ALA A 4 -2.33 21.70 8.63
CA ALA A 4 -0.99 22.28 8.69
C ALA A 4 -0.61 23.00 7.39
N TYR A 5 -1.44 22.85 6.35
CA TYR A 5 -1.26 23.43 5.03
C TYR A 5 -2.45 24.33 4.67
N THR A 6 -2.18 25.35 3.87
CA THR A 6 -3.21 26.12 3.17
C THR A 6 -3.92 25.24 2.13
N ARG A 7 -5.09 25.68 1.65
CA ARG A 7 -5.82 24.97 0.58
C ARG A 7 -5.00 24.85 -0.70
N GLU A 8 -4.21 25.87 -1.01
CA GLU A 8 -3.34 25.91 -2.19
C GLU A 8 -2.19 24.91 -2.04
N GLU A 9 -1.53 24.87 -0.89
CA GLU A 9 -0.47 23.89 -0.59
C GLU A 9 -0.99 22.45 -0.67
N GLU A 10 -2.15 22.15 -0.09
CA GLU A 10 -2.77 20.83 -0.23
C GLU A 10 -3.01 20.46 -1.70
N PHE A 11 -3.48 21.41 -2.50
CA PHE A 11 -3.73 21.19 -3.93
C PHE A 11 -2.43 20.93 -4.69
N LEU A 12 -1.37 21.70 -4.43
CA LEU A 12 -0.06 21.50 -5.03
C LEU A 12 0.56 20.15 -4.64
N ILE A 13 0.43 19.73 -3.38
CA ILE A 13 0.86 18.39 -2.95
C ILE A 13 0.10 17.31 -3.73
N ARG A 14 -1.22 17.45 -3.89
CA ARG A 14 -2.03 16.51 -4.69
C ARG A 14 -1.60 16.43 -6.15
N LEU A 15 -1.28 17.57 -6.77
CA LEU A 15 -0.74 17.61 -8.12
C LEU A 15 0.62 16.91 -8.19
N ARG A 16 1.50 17.14 -7.21
CA ARG A 16 2.81 16.51 -7.17
C ARG A 16 2.73 14.99 -7.00
N ILE A 17 1.80 14.49 -6.18
CA ILE A 17 1.56 13.04 -6.04
C ILE A 17 1.14 12.43 -7.38
N ARG A 18 0.30 13.12 -8.16
CA ARG A 18 -0.11 12.66 -9.50
C ARG A 18 1.07 12.64 -10.46
N GLN A 19 1.85 13.73 -10.52
CA GLN A 19 3.06 13.81 -11.34
C GLN A 19 4.07 12.71 -10.98
N TYR A 20 4.26 12.39 -9.68
CA TYR A 20 5.09 11.28 -9.26
C TYR A 20 4.63 9.95 -9.88
N TYR A 21 3.33 9.65 -9.87
CA TYR A 21 2.82 8.41 -10.48
C TYR A 21 2.85 8.43 -12.00
N ASP A 22 2.71 9.59 -12.64
CA ASP A 22 2.86 9.73 -14.09
C ASP A 22 4.31 9.47 -14.51
N ILE A 23 5.28 10.07 -13.82
CA ILE A 23 6.72 9.81 -14.04
C ILE A 23 7.06 8.36 -13.74
N GLN A 24 6.57 7.77 -12.65
CA GLN A 24 6.79 6.35 -12.34
C GLN A 24 6.26 5.45 -13.47
N LYS A 25 5.08 5.74 -14.02
CA LYS A 25 4.49 4.99 -15.13
C LYS A 25 5.35 5.10 -16.39
N LEU A 26 5.81 6.31 -16.72
CA LEU A 26 6.71 6.55 -17.85
C LEU A 26 8.05 5.85 -17.65
N ARG A 27 8.64 5.91 -16.45
CA ARG A 27 9.90 5.26 -16.10
C ARG A 27 9.80 3.75 -16.31
N ILE A 28 8.79 3.09 -15.74
CA ILE A 28 8.57 1.63 -15.89
C ILE A 28 8.41 1.27 -17.37
N ALA A 29 7.67 2.08 -18.13
CA ALA A 29 7.49 1.84 -19.56
C ALA A 29 8.80 2.06 -20.33
N SER A 30 9.64 3.03 -19.95
CA SER A 30 10.95 3.28 -20.55
C SER A 30 11.91 2.13 -20.24
N GLU A 31 11.97 1.70 -18.98
CA GLU A 31 12.76 0.54 -18.53
C GLU A 31 12.42 -0.73 -19.32
N ALA A 32 11.12 -0.98 -19.53
CA ALA A 32 10.66 -2.13 -20.31
C ALA A 32 11.16 -2.11 -21.77
N ARG A 33 11.44 -0.93 -22.34
CA ARG A 33 11.98 -0.75 -23.70
C ARG A 33 13.49 -0.90 -23.77
N LEU A 34 14.20 -0.85 -22.64
CA LEU A 34 15.64 -1.12 -22.57
C LEU A 34 15.97 -2.62 -22.57
N ARG A 35 14.95 -3.50 -22.58
CA ARG A 35 15.17 -4.93 -22.79
C ARG A 35 15.86 -5.13 -24.14
N ASN A 36 17.04 -5.74 -24.11
CA ASN A 36 17.90 -5.90 -25.27
C ASN A 36 17.99 -7.34 -25.79
N ARG A 37 17.58 -8.32 -24.98
CA ARG A 37 17.62 -9.75 -25.34
C ARG A 37 16.28 -10.23 -25.88
N TYR A 38 16.30 -10.73 -27.11
CA TYR A 38 15.14 -11.26 -27.82
C TYR A 38 15.45 -12.63 -28.41
N VAL A 39 14.42 -13.47 -28.50
CA VAL A 39 14.44 -14.58 -29.44
C VAL A 39 13.70 -14.17 -30.71
N VAL A 40 14.29 -14.51 -31.85
CA VAL A 40 13.74 -14.24 -33.18
C VAL A 40 13.68 -15.56 -33.94
N CYS A 41 12.53 -15.85 -34.54
CA CYS A 41 12.37 -17.00 -35.43
C CYS A 41 12.42 -16.56 -36.89
N GLU A 42 12.47 -17.51 -37.81
CA GLU A 42 12.40 -17.29 -39.26
C GLU A 42 11.18 -16.45 -39.71
N LYS A 43 10.05 -16.56 -39.00
CA LYS A 43 8.84 -15.74 -39.23
C LYS A 43 8.89 -14.33 -38.60
N ASN A 44 10.08 -13.88 -38.19
CA ASN A 44 10.33 -12.55 -37.61
C ASN A 44 9.52 -12.21 -36.35
N HIS A 45 9.17 -13.21 -35.52
CA HIS A 45 8.54 -12.95 -34.23
C HIS A 45 9.58 -12.56 -33.17
N TRP A 46 9.61 -11.29 -32.79
CA TRP A 46 10.45 -10.78 -31.71
C TRP A 46 9.78 -11.01 -30.36
N THR A 47 10.39 -11.84 -29.52
CA THR A 47 9.89 -12.11 -28.16
C THR A 47 10.98 -11.77 -27.14
N PRO A 48 10.75 -10.83 -26.21
CA PRO A 48 11.74 -10.50 -25.19
C PRO A 48 11.94 -11.71 -24.27
N VAL A 49 13.19 -12.01 -23.92
CA VAL A 49 13.54 -13.13 -23.04
C VAL A 49 14.27 -12.68 -21.79
N GLY A 50 14.04 -13.40 -20.70
CA GLY A 50 14.76 -13.23 -19.43
C GLY A 50 15.91 -14.22 -19.33
N GLN A 51 16.02 -14.88 -18.18
CA GLN A 51 17.03 -15.92 -17.94
C GLN A 51 16.74 -17.21 -18.71
N LYS A 52 15.47 -17.64 -18.77
CA LYS A 52 15.06 -18.83 -19.53
C LYS A 52 14.83 -18.46 -20.99
N ILE A 53 15.59 -19.10 -21.87
CA ILE A 53 15.48 -18.96 -23.33
C ILE A 53 14.67 -20.17 -23.83
N PRO A 54 13.56 -19.97 -24.54
CA PRO A 54 12.80 -21.08 -25.10
C PRO A 54 13.52 -21.66 -26.33
N ASP A 55 13.47 -22.99 -26.51
CA ASP A 55 14.06 -23.67 -27.67
C ASP A 55 13.27 -23.44 -28.97
N LYS A 56 12.00 -23.06 -28.84
CA LYS A 56 11.06 -22.82 -29.95
C LYS A 56 10.31 -21.52 -29.76
N CYS A 57 9.88 -20.92 -30.86
CA CYS A 57 9.10 -19.69 -30.86
C CYS A 57 7.76 -19.92 -30.14
N PRO A 58 7.43 -19.15 -29.08
CA PRO A 58 6.15 -19.30 -28.37
C PRO A 58 4.92 -19.03 -29.22
N LYS A 59 5.08 -18.33 -30.35
CA LYS A 59 3.98 -17.97 -31.25
C LYS A 59 3.75 -18.99 -32.37
N CYS A 60 4.82 -19.58 -32.92
CA CYS A 60 4.71 -20.41 -34.13
C CYS A 60 5.47 -21.76 -34.08
N GLY A 61 6.19 -22.07 -33.00
CA GLY A 61 6.86 -23.36 -32.82
C GLY A 61 8.16 -23.57 -33.62
N SER A 62 8.55 -22.61 -34.47
CA SER A 62 9.81 -22.64 -35.24
C SER A 62 11.04 -22.54 -34.34
N SER A 63 12.21 -22.92 -34.87
CA SER A 63 13.51 -22.64 -34.27
C SER A 63 13.67 -21.14 -34.01
N VAL A 64 14.42 -20.81 -32.95
CA VAL A 64 14.71 -19.42 -32.58
C VAL A 64 16.20 -19.20 -32.48
N GLN A 65 16.60 -17.96 -32.75
CA GLN A 65 17.94 -17.45 -32.53
C GLN A 65 17.88 -16.37 -31.46
N LEU A 66 18.86 -16.37 -30.56
CA LEU A 66 19.03 -15.31 -29.58
C LEU A 66 19.68 -14.10 -30.26
N VAL A 67 19.02 -12.96 -30.16
CA VAL A 67 19.52 -11.67 -30.64
C VAL A 67 19.65 -10.75 -29.44
N GLU A 68 20.83 -10.17 -29.28
CA GLU A 68 21.08 -9.11 -28.32
C GLU A 68 21.28 -7.79 -29.05
N LEU A 69 20.38 -6.85 -28.81
CA LEU A 69 20.40 -5.54 -29.46
C LEU A 69 21.34 -4.58 -28.73
N MET A 70 22.06 -3.78 -29.49
CA MET A 70 22.70 -2.59 -28.95
C MET A 70 21.65 -1.49 -28.77
N ILE A 71 21.31 -1.18 -27.51
CA ILE A 71 20.35 -0.13 -27.20
C ILE A 71 21.02 1.24 -27.40
N PRO A 72 20.45 2.14 -28.23
CA PRO A 72 21.03 3.47 -28.43
C PRO A 72 21.07 4.28 -27.14
N GLU A 73 22.10 5.11 -26.99
CA GLU A 73 22.31 5.90 -25.78
C GLU A 73 21.16 6.88 -25.49
N SER A 74 20.49 7.37 -26.53
CA SER A 74 19.29 8.21 -26.40
C SER A 74 18.15 7.54 -25.63
N PHE A 75 18.00 6.22 -25.72
CA PHE A 75 16.96 5.47 -24.99
C PHE A 75 17.30 5.38 -23.50
N LYS A 76 18.58 5.16 -23.17
CA LYS A 76 19.05 5.12 -21.77
C LYS A 76 18.90 6.47 -21.10
N LYS A 77 19.29 7.56 -21.80
CA LYS A 77 19.16 8.92 -21.28
C LYS A 77 17.74 9.27 -20.83
N ILE A 78 16.73 8.91 -21.62
CA ILE A 78 15.32 9.13 -21.26
C ILE A 78 14.96 8.40 -19.96
N TYR A 79 15.38 7.15 -19.82
CA TYR A 79 15.15 6.38 -18.61
C TYR A 79 15.84 7.00 -17.39
N GLU A 80 17.10 7.41 -17.52
CA GLU A 80 17.87 8.05 -16.45
C GLU A 80 17.26 9.38 -15.99
N GLU A 81 16.80 10.21 -16.93
CA GLU A 81 16.09 11.45 -16.62
C GLU A 81 14.79 11.15 -15.85
N LEU A 82 14.01 10.14 -16.25
CA LEU A 82 12.80 9.74 -15.55
C LEU A 82 13.09 9.20 -14.14
N VAL A 83 14.17 8.45 -13.94
CA VAL A 83 14.64 8.01 -12.62
C VAL A 83 14.99 9.22 -11.74
N SER A 84 15.71 10.19 -12.30
CA SER A 84 16.09 11.43 -11.61
C SER A 84 14.85 12.20 -11.15
N TRP A 85 13.87 12.40 -12.04
CA TRP A 85 12.61 13.07 -11.72
C TRP A 85 11.79 12.32 -10.67
N GLU A 86 11.68 10.98 -10.75
CA GLU A 86 10.96 10.19 -9.74
C GLU A 86 11.58 10.40 -8.35
N LYS A 87 12.93 10.38 -8.26
CA LYS A 87 13.67 10.60 -7.03
C LYS A 87 13.49 12.03 -6.51
N ALA A 88 13.57 13.04 -7.38
CA ALA A 88 13.35 14.44 -7.03
C ALA A 88 11.96 14.63 -6.41
N PHE A 89 10.92 14.12 -7.07
CA PHE A 89 9.54 14.25 -6.61
C PHE A 89 9.30 13.51 -5.29
N TYR A 90 9.92 12.35 -5.11
CA TYR A 90 9.89 11.63 -3.84
C TYR A 90 10.48 12.46 -2.69
N ASN A 91 11.64 13.09 -2.92
CA ASN A 91 12.33 13.93 -1.91
C ASN A 91 11.57 15.22 -1.59
N GLU A 92 10.94 15.83 -2.59
CA GLU A 92 10.06 16.99 -2.39
C GLU A 92 8.86 16.62 -1.51
N LEU A 93 8.16 15.53 -1.83
CA LEU A 93 7.05 15.02 -1.02
C LEU A 93 7.50 14.67 0.41
N TYR A 94 8.69 14.10 0.58
CA TYR A 94 9.27 13.88 1.90
C TYR A 94 9.50 15.17 2.68
N THR A 95 10.04 16.20 2.03
CA THR A 95 10.29 17.50 2.67
C THR A 95 9.00 18.14 3.16
N LEU A 96 7.88 17.94 2.45
CA LEU A 96 6.58 18.45 2.84
C LEU A 96 5.99 17.71 4.05
N VAL A 97 6.18 16.39 4.16
CA VAL A 97 5.56 15.58 5.22
C VAL A 97 6.44 15.35 6.44
N LYS A 98 7.77 15.50 6.35
CA LYS A 98 8.73 15.07 7.39
C LYS A 98 8.48 15.66 8.78
N ASN A 99 7.90 16.86 8.84
CA ASN A 99 7.61 17.58 10.10
C ASN A 99 6.12 17.51 10.49
N HIS A 100 5.27 16.87 9.67
CA HIS A 100 3.84 16.79 9.95
C HIS A 100 3.59 15.79 11.11
N PRO A 101 2.74 16.10 12.10
CA PRO A 101 2.54 15.25 13.27
C PRO A 101 2.04 13.84 12.92
N LEU A 102 1.15 13.72 11.93
CA LEU A 102 0.72 12.40 11.43
C LEU A 102 1.87 11.56 10.86
N TRP A 103 2.93 12.18 10.34
CA TRP A 103 4.12 11.48 9.86
C TRP A 103 5.04 11.11 11.02
N THR A 104 5.45 12.08 11.83
CA THR A 104 6.40 11.88 12.94
C THR A 104 5.86 10.94 14.01
N ASP A 105 4.56 11.02 14.28
CA ASP A 105 3.95 10.32 15.42
C ASP A 105 3.22 9.03 15.00
N TYR A 106 3.14 8.70 13.70
CA TYR A 106 2.52 7.46 13.26
C TYR A 106 3.05 6.90 11.93
N LEU A 107 2.85 7.60 10.81
CA LEU A 107 3.04 6.99 9.48
C LEU A 107 4.48 6.56 9.20
N SER A 108 5.47 7.30 9.70
CA SER A 108 6.90 6.93 9.58
C SER A 108 7.27 5.63 10.29
N MET A 109 6.44 5.19 11.25
CA MET A 109 6.64 3.96 12.01
C MET A 109 6.02 2.73 11.34
N ILE A 110 5.42 2.88 10.15
CA ILE A 110 4.75 1.81 9.42
C ILE A 110 5.58 1.42 8.19
N LYS A 111 6.06 0.18 8.16
CA LYS A 111 6.73 -0.40 6.99
C LYS A 111 5.75 -0.48 5.83
N GLY A 112 6.19 -0.06 4.65
CA GLY A 112 5.36 0.03 3.46
C GLY A 112 4.63 1.36 3.27
N ILE A 113 4.68 2.28 4.24
CA ILE A 113 4.19 3.65 4.06
C ILE A 113 5.37 4.60 3.87
N GLY A 114 5.69 4.87 2.60
CA GLY A 114 6.67 5.90 2.23
C GLY A 114 6.08 7.31 2.16
N PRO A 115 6.92 8.34 1.95
CA PRO A 115 6.53 9.75 1.83
C PRO A 115 5.40 10.03 0.84
N VAL A 116 5.39 9.35 -0.31
CA VAL A 116 4.33 9.55 -1.34
C VAL A 116 2.96 9.10 -0.81
N LEU A 117 2.89 7.91 -0.20
CA LEU A 117 1.66 7.39 0.39
C LEU A 117 1.26 8.22 1.62
N ALA A 118 2.23 8.64 2.42
CA ALA A 118 1.99 9.51 3.58
C ALA A 118 1.46 10.89 3.17
N ALA A 119 2.03 11.52 2.15
CA ALA A 119 1.57 12.80 1.62
C ALA A 119 0.11 12.70 1.16
N TRP A 120 -0.24 11.62 0.47
CA TRP A 120 -1.63 11.35 0.10
C TRP A 120 -2.53 11.11 1.32
N LEU A 121 -2.09 10.31 2.29
CA LEU A 121 -2.87 10.09 3.51
C LEU A 121 -3.15 11.41 4.24
N ILE A 122 -2.12 12.25 4.40
CA ILE A 122 -2.20 13.54 5.09
C ILE A 122 -3.11 14.52 4.34
N THR A 123 -3.03 14.59 3.01
CA THR A 123 -3.78 15.59 2.22
C THR A 123 -5.18 15.13 1.81
N ASP A 124 -5.33 13.87 1.38
CA ASP A 124 -6.60 13.33 0.88
C ASP A 124 -7.40 12.57 1.94
N LEU A 125 -6.71 11.90 2.86
CA LEU A 125 -7.34 11.12 3.92
C LEU A 125 -7.16 11.71 5.33
N ASN A 126 -6.90 13.02 5.45
CA ASN A 126 -6.78 13.67 6.74
C ASN A 126 -7.94 13.25 7.67
N PRO A 127 -7.68 12.61 8.83
CA PRO A 127 -8.75 12.11 9.70
C PRO A 127 -9.70 13.19 10.22
N ALA A 128 -9.30 14.46 10.20
CA ALA A 128 -10.16 15.60 10.50
C ALA A 128 -11.33 15.76 9.51
N ARG A 129 -11.15 15.33 8.26
CA ARG A 129 -12.18 15.41 7.20
C ARG A 129 -13.29 14.36 7.35
N PHE A 130 -13.07 13.33 8.16
CA PHE A 130 -13.96 12.18 8.24
C PHE A 130 -14.59 12.07 9.64
N PRO A 131 -15.91 12.21 9.76
CA PRO A 131 -16.59 11.99 11.03
C PRO A 131 -16.47 10.55 11.53
N LYS A 132 -16.39 9.57 10.63
CA LYS A 132 -16.26 8.13 10.94
C LYS A 132 -15.30 7.46 9.95
N VAL A 133 -14.64 6.38 10.36
CA VAL A 133 -13.79 5.56 9.47
C VAL A 133 -14.58 4.98 8.29
N SER A 134 -15.87 4.66 8.48
CA SER A 134 -16.70 4.12 7.39
C SER A 134 -16.88 5.12 6.24
N SER A 135 -16.93 6.43 6.54
CA SER A 135 -16.94 7.49 5.53
C SER A 135 -15.62 7.55 4.76
N MET A 136 -14.48 7.34 5.45
CA MET A 136 -13.16 7.23 4.82
C MET A 136 -13.09 6.01 3.89
N TRP A 137 -13.60 4.86 4.33
CA TRP A 137 -13.70 3.67 3.48
C TRP A 137 -14.60 3.89 2.27
N LYS A 138 -15.74 4.56 2.42
CA LYS A 138 -16.62 4.90 1.29
C LYS A 138 -15.90 5.78 0.27
N TYR A 139 -15.20 6.83 0.73
CA TYR A 139 -14.40 7.69 -0.16
C TYR A 139 -13.35 6.90 -0.97
N CYS A 140 -12.73 5.88 -0.38
CA CYS A 140 -11.79 4.98 -1.05
C CYS A 140 -12.43 3.83 -1.87
N GLY A 141 -13.77 3.71 -1.92
CA GLY A 141 -14.44 2.57 -2.58
C GLY A 141 -14.23 1.23 -1.86
N LEU A 142 -13.98 1.28 -0.55
CA LEU A 142 -13.79 0.12 0.33
C LEU A 142 -15.08 -0.28 1.07
N HIS A 143 -16.20 0.42 0.82
CA HIS A 143 -17.52 0.05 1.30
C HIS A 143 -18.06 -1.18 0.58
N VAL A 144 -19.14 -1.75 1.11
CA VAL A 144 -19.82 -2.91 0.57
C VAL A 144 -21.23 -2.47 0.16
N VAL A 145 -21.65 -2.86 -1.04
CA VAL A 145 -22.99 -2.67 -1.59
C VAL A 145 -23.51 -4.05 -1.94
N ASP A 146 -24.62 -4.48 -1.33
CA ASP A 146 -25.23 -5.80 -1.52
C ASP A 146 -24.25 -6.98 -1.37
N GLY A 147 -23.44 -6.92 -0.31
CA GLY A 147 -22.41 -7.94 -0.03
C GLY A 147 -21.19 -7.89 -0.95
N LYS A 148 -21.14 -6.98 -1.93
CA LYS A 148 -20.07 -6.91 -2.94
C LYS A 148 -19.31 -5.58 -2.88
N ALA A 149 -18.07 -5.59 -3.40
CA ALA A 149 -17.30 -4.36 -3.57
C ALA A 149 -17.88 -3.53 -4.74
N PRO A 150 -18.01 -2.20 -4.60
CA PRO A 150 -18.58 -1.34 -5.62
C PRO A 150 -17.75 -1.39 -6.92
N ARG A 151 -18.44 -1.42 -8.06
CA ARG A 151 -17.85 -1.45 -9.40
C ARG A 151 -18.20 -0.17 -10.14
N ARG A 152 -17.32 0.26 -11.05
CA ARG A 152 -17.65 1.34 -11.98
C ARG A 152 -18.50 0.75 -13.10
N ILE A 153 -19.63 1.38 -13.37
CA ILE A 153 -20.54 1.00 -14.44
C ILE A 153 -20.45 2.12 -15.49
N PRO A 154 -20.16 1.81 -16.76
CA PRO A 154 -20.13 2.80 -17.83
C PRO A 154 -21.43 3.61 -17.86
N GLY A 155 -21.31 4.93 -18.01
CA GLY A 155 -22.46 5.85 -18.04
C GLY A 155 -23.06 6.20 -16.67
N GLN A 156 -22.62 5.57 -15.57
CA GLN A 156 -23.12 5.89 -14.23
C GLN A 156 -22.11 6.71 -13.41
N PRO A 157 -22.59 7.67 -12.60
CA PRO A 157 -21.73 8.38 -11.65
C PRO A 157 -21.20 7.40 -10.59
N VAL A 158 -19.96 7.61 -10.17
CA VAL A 158 -19.29 6.78 -9.16
C VAL A 158 -19.42 7.47 -7.80
N ASP A 159 -19.80 6.71 -6.76
CA ASP A 159 -20.03 7.22 -5.40
C ASP A 159 -18.76 7.27 -4.50
N PHE A 160 -17.61 6.97 -5.08
CA PHE A 160 -16.30 6.97 -4.43
C PHE A 160 -15.24 7.64 -5.31
N ASN A 161 -14.11 8.07 -4.74
CA ASN A 161 -13.04 8.69 -5.49
C ASN A 161 -12.19 7.62 -6.23
N PRO A 162 -12.14 7.65 -7.59
CA PRO A 162 -11.35 6.74 -8.41
C PRO A 162 -9.88 6.61 -8.02
N PHE A 163 -9.24 7.75 -7.72
CA PHE A 163 -7.82 7.84 -7.39
C PHE A 163 -7.57 7.31 -5.97
N ALA A 164 -8.43 7.67 -5.01
CA ALA A 164 -8.34 7.19 -3.63
C ALA A 164 -8.43 5.65 -3.55
N ARG A 165 -9.25 5.02 -4.40
CA ARG A 165 -9.31 3.55 -4.53
C ARG A 165 -7.99 2.95 -5.01
N VAL A 166 -7.34 3.59 -5.98
CA VAL A 166 -6.03 3.15 -6.49
C VAL A 166 -4.95 3.32 -5.42
N MET A 167 -4.98 4.41 -4.66
CA MET A 167 -4.04 4.64 -3.56
C MET A 167 -4.21 3.63 -2.43
N ALA A 168 -5.45 3.32 -2.05
CA ALA A 168 -5.75 2.24 -1.11
C ALA A 168 -5.24 0.88 -1.61
N TRP A 169 -5.37 0.59 -2.91
CA TRP A 169 -4.78 -0.60 -3.53
C TRP A 169 -3.26 -0.61 -3.42
N LYS A 170 -2.59 0.53 -3.70
CA LYS A 170 -1.13 0.68 -3.60
C LYS A 170 -0.62 0.46 -2.16
N ILE A 171 -1.34 0.95 -1.15
CA ILE A 171 -1.02 0.69 0.26
C ILE A 171 -1.04 -0.81 0.55
N GLY A 172 -2.12 -1.51 0.16
CA GLY A 172 -2.24 -2.93 0.40
C GLY A 172 -1.19 -3.76 -0.35
N GLU A 173 -0.86 -3.36 -1.58
CA GLU A 173 0.21 -3.99 -2.36
C GLU A 173 1.59 -3.73 -1.74
N SER A 174 1.80 -2.55 -1.14
CA SER A 174 3.01 -2.23 -0.38
C SER A 174 3.16 -3.16 0.83
N PHE A 175 2.14 -3.27 1.68
CA PHE A 175 2.16 -4.17 2.85
C PHE A 175 2.38 -5.63 2.47
N ARG A 176 1.81 -6.06 1.34
CA ARG A 176 2.07 -7.40 0.81
C ARG A 176 3.54 -7.60 0.47
N LYS A 177 4.28 -6.56 0.05
CA LYS A 177 5.67 -6.68 -0.41
C LYS A 177 6.74 -6.38 0.66
N THR A 178 6.46 -5.53 1.64
CA THR A 178 7.50 -4.95 2.51
C THR A 178 7.72 -5.64 3.86
N GLY A 179 6.94 -6.68 4.18
CA GLY A 179 6.99 -7.31 5.51
C GLY A 179 6.34 -6.45 6.60
N GLY A 180 6.57 -6.80 7.87
CA GLY A 180 6.10 -6.02 9.01
C GLY A 180 4.72 -6.39 9.55
N VAL A 181 4.16 -5.55 10.43
CA VAL A 181 2.91 -5.80 11.16
C VAL A 181 1.72 -5.98 10.20
N TYR A 182 1.63 -5.17 9.15
CA TYR A 182 0.54 -5.28 8.19
C TYR A 182 0.74 -6.43 7.20
N ARG A 183 1.97 -6.91 6.99
CA ARG A 183 2.21 -8.16 6.25
C ARG A 183 1.70 -9.35 7.06
N PHE A 184 1.97 -9.39 8.36
CA PHE A 184 1.43 -10.42 9.26
C PHE A 184 -0.11 -10.47 9.19
N LEU A 185 -0.77 -9.32 9.34
CA LEU A 185 -2.23 -9.22 9.25
C LEU A 185 -2.77 -9.62 7.87
N TYR A 186 -2.02 -9.31 6.80
CA TYR A 186 -2.33 -9.77 5.45
C TYR A 186 -2.27 -11.30 5.34
N GLU A 187 -1.21 -11.94 5.85
CA GLU A 187 -1.06 -13.41 5.79
C GLU A 187 -2.16 -14.11 6.60
N LYS A 188 -2.44 -13.62 7.82
CA LYS A 188 -3.54 -14.14 8.65
C LYS A 188 -4.89 -14.06 7.92
N SER A 189 -5.20 -12.91 7.32
CA SER A 189 -6.42 -12.75 6.53
C SER A 189 -6.44 -13.61 5.26
N PHE A 190 -5.29 -13.88 4.66
CA PHE A 190 -5.17 -14.77 3.49
C PHE A 190 -5.47 -16.22 3.89
N GLU A 191 -4.83 -16.71 4.95
CA GLU A 191 -5.04 -18.07 5.49
C GLU A 191 -6.49 -18.28 5.92
N GLU A 192 -7.07 -17.32 6.65
CA GLU A 192 -8.49 -17.39 7.02
C GLU A 192 -9.41 -17.46 5.79
N SER A 193 -9.07 -16.75 4.72
CA SER A 193 -9.88 -16.77 3.50
C SER A 193 -9.81 -18.11 2.77
N LEU A 194 -8.68 -18.82 2.83
CA LEU A 194 -8.54 -20.17 2.26
C LEU A 194 -9.49 -21.16 2.92
N VAL A 195 -9.64 -21.06 4.25
CA VAL A 195 -10.53 -21.93 5.03
C VAL A 195 -12.00 -21.56 4.81
N LYS A 196 -12.34 -20.27 4.82
CA LYS A 196 -13.73 -19.78 4.73
C LYS A 196 -14.30 -19.87 3.31
N HIS A 197 -13.45 -19.78 2.29
CA HIS A 197 -13.86 -19.71 0.89
C HIS A 197 -13.00 -20.65 0.01
N PRO A 198 -13.12 -21.98 0.19
CA PRO A 198 -12.31 -22.93 -0.58
C PRO A 198 -12.59 -22.90 -2.08
N ASP A 199 -13.71 -22.31 -2.50
CA ASP A 199 -14.14 -22.12 -3.89
C ASP A 199 -13.42 -20.96 -4.60
N TRP A 200 -12.70 -20.12 -3.87
CA TRP A 200 -12.06 -18.94 -4.43
C TRP A 200 -10.75 -19.26 -5.16
N SER A 201 -10.51 -18.57 -6.28
CA SER A 201 -9.20 -18.59 -6.92
C SER A 201 -8.15 -17.94 -6.00
N ARG A 202 -6.87 -18.32 -6.17
CA ARG A 202 -5.75 -17.69 -5.45
C ARG A 202 -5.76 -16.16 -5.55
N LEU A 203 -6.15 -15.63 -6.72
CA LEU A 203 -6.27 -14.17 -6.93
C LEU A 203 -7.38 -13.54 -6.07
N HIS A 204 -8.51 -14.24 -5.88
CA HIS A 204 -9.58 -13.78 -4.99
C HIS A 204 -9.08 -13.69 -3.55
N HIS A 205 -8.37 -14.71 -3.05
CA HIS A 205 -7.76 -14.68 -1.71
C HIS A 205 -6.77 -13.52 -1.54
N ILE A 206 -5.87 -13.32 -2.51
CA ILE A 206 -4.92 -12.18 -2.49
C ILE A 206 -5.67 -10.84 -2.43
N ASN A 207 -6.69 -10.68 -3.27
CA ASN A 207 -7.46 -9.44 -3.34
C ASN A 207 -8.29 -9.19 -2.07
N HIS A 208 -8.85 -10.26 -1.48
CA HIS A 208 -9.60 -10.22 -0.25
C HIS A 208 -8.71 -9.83 0.93
N ALA A 209 -7.62 -10.57 1.15
CA ALA A 209 -6.66 -10.30 2.21
C ALA A 209 -6.15 -8.87 2.15
N ARG A 210 -5.75 -8.40 0.96
CA ARG A 210 -5.33 -7.02 0.75
C ARG A 210 -6.41 -6.01 1.15
N ARG A 211 -7.66 -6.25 0.76
CA ARG A 211 -8.78 -5.35 1.09
C ARG A 211 -9.03 -5.30 2.60
N VAL A 212 -8.97 -6.44 3.29
CA VAL A 212 -9.11 -6.51 4.75
C VAL A 212 -7.99 -5.74 5.44
N THR A 213 -6.73 -6.00 5.06
CA THR A 213 -5.56 -5.31 5.64
C THR A 213 -5.62 -3.80 5.42
N VAL A 214 -6.00 -3.33 4.23
CA VAL A 214 -6.11 -1.89 3.96
C VAL A 214 -7.22 -1.24 4.77
N LYS A 215 -8.38 -1.90 4.91
CA LYS A 215 -9.46 -1.37 5.76
C LYS A 215 -9.01 -1.26 7.21
N LEU A 216 -8.29 -2.27 7.71
CA LEU A 216 -7.74 -2.28 9.05
C LEU A 216 -6.71 -1.17 9.26
N PHE A 217 -5.74 -1.03 8.34
CA PHE A 217 -4.78 0.07 8.38
C PHE A 217 -5.45 1.43 8.37
N LEU A 218 -6.46 1.66 7.51
CA LEU A 218 -7.18 2.94 7.48
C LEU A 218 -7.96 3.18 8.77
N ALA A 219 -8.44 2.14 9.47
CA ALA A 219 -9.01 2.30 10.81
C ALA A 219 -7.97 2.70 11.84
N HIS A 220 -6.80 2.05 11.82
CA HIS A 220 -5.70 2.42 12.71
C HIS A 220 -5.20 3.84 12.45
N TYR A 221 -5.02 4.22 11.19
CA TYR A 221 -4.64 5.56 10.77
C TYR A 221 -5.68 6.61 11.18
N TYR A 222 -6.97 6.31 10.98
CA TYR A 222 -8.05 7.18 11.40
C TYR A 222 -8.03 7.43 12.91
N GLU A 223 -7.94 6.37 13.71
CA GLU A 223 -7.92 6.47 15.16
C GLU A 223 -6.67 7.17 15.69
N ALA A 224 -5.49 6.68 15.31
CA ALA A 224 -4.22 7.27 15.73
C ALA A 224 -4.13 8.74 15.30
N GLY A 225 -4.52 9.03 14.05
CA GLY A 225 -4.46 10.38 13.52
C GLY A 225 -5.44 11.33 14.19
N ARG A 226 -6.67 10.90 14.54
CA ARG A 226 -7.58 11.74 15.33
C ARG A 226 -7.04 12.03 16.72
N ARG A 227 -6.47 11.03 17.41
CA ARG A 227 -5.81 11.22 18.71
C ARG A 227 -4.65 12.22 18.62
N ILE A 228 -3.79 12.08 17.60
CA ILE A 228 -2.67 12.99 17.32
C ILE A 228 -3.14 14.42 17.05
N LEU A 229 -4.26 14.58 16.35
CA LEU A 229 -4.86 15.88 16.04
C LEU A 229 -5.76 16.44 17.16
N GLY A 230 -5.88 15.75 18.30
CA GLY A 230 -6.72 16.19 19.42
C GLY A 230 -8.23 16.09 19.14
N LEU A 231 -8.65 15.22 18.23
CA LEU A 231 -10.03 15.05 17.78
C LEU A 231 -10.71 13.86 18.49
N PRO A 232 -12.03 13.91 18.73
CA PRO A 232 -12.76 12.81 19.35
C PRO A 232 -12.77 11.59 18.43
N VAL A 233 -12.49 10.40 18.96
CA VAL A 233 -12.53 9.15 18.20
C VAL A 233 -13.92 8.52 18.36
N LEU A 234 -14.65 8.40 17.25
CA LEU A 234 -15.90 7.63 17.23
C LEU A 234 -15.59 6.17 16.89
N LYS A 235 -16.00 5.25 17.77
CA LYS A 235 -15.90 3.82 17.50
C LYS A 235 -16.89 3.44 16.39
N PRO A 236 -16.52 2.57 15.44
CA PRO A 236 -17.46 2.01 14.48
C PRO A 236 -18.49 1.13 15.19
N TYR A 237 -19.76 1.18 14.77
CA TYR A 237 -20.85 0.35 15.30
C TYR A 237 -20.50 -1.15 15.43
N PRO A 238 -19.84 -1.81 14.45
CA PRO A 238 -19.44 -3.21 14.61
C PRO A 238 -18.50 -3.45 15.80
N ILE A 239 -17.66 -2.49 16.14
CA ILE A 239 -16.71 -2.61 17.26
C ILE A 239 -17.40 -2.33 18.60
N GLU A 240 -18.40 -1.45 18.60
CA GLU A 240 -19.28 -1.25 19.77
C GLU A 240 -20.07 -2.52 20.08
N LYS A 241 -20.54 -3.23 19.04
CA LYS A 241 -21.29 -4.48 19.17
C LYS A 241 -20.43 -5.72 19.40
N TRP A 242 -19.22 -5.74 18.86
CA TRP A 242 -18.25 -6.85 18.95
C TRP A 242 -16.86 -6.33 19.39
N PRO A 243 -16.69 -5.94 20.67
CA PRO A 243 -15.41 -5.42 21.17
C PRO A 243 -14.26 -6.41 21.04
N GLU A 244 -14.54 -7.71 20.97
CA GLU A 244 -13.56 -8.77 20.77
C GLU A 244 -12.88 -8.73 19.40
N LYS A 245 -13.51 -8.10 18.40
CA LYS A 245 -12.95 -7.94 17.04
C LYS A 245 -12.11 -6.68 16.89
N TYR A 246 -12.03 -5.86 17.93
CA TYR A 246 -11.22 -4.65 17.91
C TYR A 246 -9.73 -4.99 17.87
N ILE A 247 -9.05 -4.44 16.88
CA ILE A 247 -7.59 -4.44 16.81
C ILE A 247 -7.16 -2.98 16.93
N PRO A 248 -6.40 -2.61 17.98
CA PRO A 248 -5.92 -1.25 18.15
C PRO A 248 -4.79 -0.90 17.17
N PRO A 249 -4.49 0.41 16.96
CA PRO A 249 -3.43 0.83 16.06
C PRO A 249 -2.08 0.16 16.34
N LEU A 250 -1.49 -0.43 15.29
CA LEU A 250 -0.18 -1.09 15.33
C LEU A 250 0.89 -0.23 14.63
N ILE A 251 2.14 -0.41 15.06
CA ILE A 251 3.35 0.15 14.46
C ILE A 251 4.44 -0.92 14.31
N ASP A 252 5.37 -0.78 13.36
CA ASP A 252 6.41 -1.80 13.12
C ASP A 252 7.57 -1.75 14.11
N TYR A 253 7.89 -0.57 14.63
CA TYR A 253 8.97 -0.38 15.58
C TYR A 253 8.41 -0.32 17.00
N PRO A 254 9.10 -0.89 18.01
CA PRO A 254 8.65 -0.77 19.39
C PRO A 254 8.54 0.72 19.77
N PRO A 255 7.39 1.17 20.27
CA PRO A 255 7.21 2.57 20.62
C PRO A 255 8.16 2.92 21.76
N LYS A 256 8.88 4.04 21.63
CA LYS A 256 9.56 4.63 22.80
C LYS A 256 8.48 5.05 23.80
N LYS A 257 8.65 4.78 25.10
CA LYS A 257 7.66 5.12 26.15
C LYS A 257 7.22 6.59 26.14
N LYS A 258 8.11 7.50 25.70
CA LYS A 258 7.86 8.95 25.55
C LYS A 258 7.48 9.38 24.12
N SER A 259 7.10 8.44 23.25
CA SER A 259 6.62 8.79 21.92
C SER A 259 5.17 9.26 22.02
N ARG A 260 4.81 10.29 21.24
CA ARG A 260 3.42 10.75 21.18
C ARG A 260 2.42 9.64 20.83
N PHE A 261 2.83 8.68 20.01
CA PHE A 261 2.03 7.49 19.73
C PHE A 261 1.68 6.72 21.01
N TYR A 262 2.68 6.44 21.86
CA TYR A 262 2.49 5.70 23.09
C TYR A 262 1.54 6.43 24.04
N GLU A 263 1.78 7.72 24.28
CA GLU A 263 0.98 8.55 25.18
C GLU A 263 -0.47 8.72 24.70
N LEU A 264 -0.67 8.97 23.40
CA LEU A 264 -1.99 9.30 22.86
C LEU A 264 -2.82 8.06 22.53
N VAL A 265 -2.17 6.94 22.20
CA VAL A 265 -2.83 5.71 21.74
C VAL A 265 -2.77 4.62 22.79
N ILE A 266 -1.57 4.23 23.24
CA ILE A 266 -1.36 3.05 24.11
C ILE A 266 -1.78 3.34 25.55
N GLU A 267 -1.37 4.45 26.16
CA GLU A 267 -1.72 4.77 27.55
C GLU A 267 -3.22 5.01 27.73
N LYS A 268 -3.90 5.45 26.68
CA LYS A 268 -5.35 5.68 26.67
C LYS A 268 -6.17 4.42 26.35
N MET A 269 -5.54 3.25 26.23
CA MET A 269 -6.27 1.98 26.10
C MET A 269 -6.80 1.54 27.46
N ASP A 270 -8.00 0.97 27.48
CA ASP A 270 -8.47 0.26 28.67
C ASP A 270 -7.60 -1.00 28.93
N PRO A 271 -7.56 -1.50 30.18
CA PRO A 271 -6.68 -2.61 30.55
C PRO A 271 -6.86 -3.88 29.69
N GLU A 272 -8.09 -4.19 29.28
CA GLU A 272 -8.39 -5.38 28.48
C GLU A 272 -7.89 -5.22 27.04
N THR A 273 -8.13 -4.07 26.43
CA THR A 273 -7.57 -3.73 25.11
C THR A 273 -6.03 -3.76 25.14
N ARG A 274 -5.43 -3.23 26.21
CA ARG A 274 -3.97 -3.22 26.37
C ARG A 274 -3.38 -4.63 26.43
N LYS A 275 -4.00 -5.52 27.21
CA LYS A 275 -3.61 -6.93 27.28
C LYS A 275 -3.68 -7.61 25.91
N LYS A 276 -4.75 -7.37 25.14
CA LYS A 276 -4.90 -7.88 23.76
C LYS A 276 -3.82 -7.32 22.82
N TYR A 277 -3.51 -6.03 22.94
CA TYR A 277 -2.44 -5.41 22.16
C TYR A 277 -1.08 -6.05 22.46
N GLU A 278 -0.73 -6.22 23.73
CA GLU A 278 0.54 -6.84 24.15
C GLU A 278 0.64 -8.30 23.65
N ALA A 279 -0.42 -9.10 23.79
CA ALA A 279 -0.46 -10.46 23.27
C ALA A 279 -0.30 -10.52 21.74
N LEU A 280 -0.98 -9.64 21.01
CA LEU A 280 -0.85 -9.54 19.54
C LEU A 280 0.56 -9.11 19.13
N ARG A 281 1.18 -8.19 19.88
CA ARG A 281 2.57 -7.76 19.65
C ARG A 281 3.55 -8.92 19.80
N GLU A 282 3.40 -9.73 20.84
CA GLU A 282 4.21 -10.94 21.01
C GLU A 282 4.00 -11.95 19.88
N GLU A 283 2.76 -12.16 19.42
CA GLU A 283 2.45 -13.04 18.27
C GLU A 283 3.18 -12.56 17.01
N ILE A 284 3.13 -11.24 16.74
CA ILE A 284 3.79 -10.64 15.58
C ILE A 284 5.31 -10.74 15.69
N GLU A 285 5.89 -10.49 16.86
CA GLU A 285 7.34 -10.57 17.08
C GLU A 285 7.86 -12.00 16.85
N LYS A 286 7.18 -13.01 17.41
CA LYS A 286 7.49 -14.42 17.14
C LYS A 286 7.38 -14.76 15.65
N TRP A 287 6.37 -14.23 14.95
CA TRP A 287 6.22 -14.44 13.51
C TRP A 287 7.35 -13.77 12.71
N LEU A 288 7.74 -12.55 13.07
CA LEU A 288 8.83 -11.82 12.43
C LEU A 288 10.18 -12.53 12.63
N GLU A 289 10.45 -13.06 13.82
CA GLU A 289 11.65 -13.87 14.10
C GLU A 289 11.69 -15.13 13.23
N LYS A 290 10.58 -15.86 13.14
CA LYS A 290 10.47 -17.04 12.26
C LYS A 290 10.74 -16.69 10.80
N LYS A 291 10.25 -15.55 10.32
CA LYS A 291 10.48 -15.09 8.93
C LYS A 291 11.93 -14.66 8.68
N LYS A 292 12.61 -14.05 9.66
CA LYS A 292 14.04 -13.72 9.54
C LYS A 292 14.92 -14.98 9.43
N ASN A 293 14.52 -16.05 10.12
CA ASN A 293 15.28 -17.30 10.16
C ASN A 293 15.03 -18.21 8.94
N LYS A 294 14.04 -17.91 8.09
CA LYS A 294 13.85 -18.59 6.81
C LYS A 294 14.74 -17.94 5.74
N THR A 295 15.79 -18.65 5.32
CA THR A 295 16.66 -18.23 4.20
C THR A 295 15.84 -18.08 2.90
N PRO A 296 16.26 -17.21 1.95
CA PRO A 296 15.49 -16.87 0.74
C PRO A 296 15.16 -18.02 -0.21
N GLU A 297 15.71 -19.22 0.01
CA GLU A 297 15.55 -20.39 -0.86
C GLU A 297 14.19 -21.10 -0.69
N GLN A 298 13.44 -20.82 0.38
CA GLN A 298 12.20 -21.53 0.71
C GLN A 298 10.89 -20.81 0.28
N GLU A 299 10.97 -19.64 -0.37
CA GLU A 299 9.79 -18.86 -0.79
C GLU A 299 9.56 -18.79 -2.32
N LYS A 300 10.19 -19.68 -3.12
CA LYS A 300 9.93 -19.78 -4.57
C LYS A 300 8.67 -20.58 -4.90
#